data_AF-A0A6G8P0R0-F1
#
_entry.id   AF-A0A6G8P0R0-F1
#
_cell.length_a   1.000
_cell.length_b   1.000
_cell.length_c   1.000
_cell.angle_alpha   90.00
_cell.angle_beta   90.00
_cell.angle_gamma   90.00
#
_symmetry.space_group_name_H-M   'P 1'
#
loop_
_entity.id
_entity.type
_entity.pdbx_description
1 polymer ?
#
loop_
_entity_poly.entity_id
_entity_poly.type
_entity_poly.pdbx_seq_one_letter_code
_entity_poly.pdbx_strand_id
1 'polypeptide(L)'
;MSSHAMLPDACSLQRRRAMTLTEPRFPILTLEEGSLTPSLGYLFDRKWLYPYESLISILWKFEKANALSGNVVARLLGPDVDPYEGLVPRLGVIDIDRLRANLQVSRRSLRTALIQDEVRPRWSTSFRYCRLCLGYGYQSILHQFESLNVCPAHHCAVESACRRCGHEIPYRINVQLLEAQYRCANCLASYPNVYWTPSRARPMKPGHCKAFTRRYMDRRRG
;
A
#
# COMPACT_ATOMS: atom_id res chain seq x y z
N MET A 1 -0.12 60.95 -46.99
CA MET A 1 0.51 59.96 -46.08
C MET A 1 -0.58 59.39 -45.19
N SER A 2 -0.50 58.09 -44.92
CA SER A 2 -1.60 57.13 -44.78
C SER A 2 -2.62 57.36 -43.66
N SER A 3 -3.89 57.13 -44.02
CA SER A 3 -5.00 56.83 -43.11
C SER A 3 -4.91 55.38 -42.63
N HIS A 4 -4.93 55.14 -41.32
CA HIS A 4 -5.22 53.83 -40.75
C HIS A 4 -6.60 53.86 -40.10
N ALA A 5 -7.61 53.44 -40.86
CA ALA A 5 -8.91 53.05 -40.33
C ALA A 5 -8.87 51.54 -40.05
N MET A 6 -9.08 51.17 -38.79
CA MET A 6 -9.35 49.80 -38.34
C MET A 6 -10.63 49.30 -39.01
N LEU A 7 -10.54 48.22 -39.78
CA LEU A 7 -11.70 47.49 -40.29
C LEU A 7 -12.04 46.31 -39.36
N PRO A 8 -13.32 46.04 -39.11
CA PRO A 8 -13.78 45.04 -38.15
C PRO A 8 -13.60 43.61 -38.65
N ASP A 9 -13.22 42.72 -37.74
CA ASP A 9 -13.14 41.27 -37.95
C ASP A 9 -14.49 40.70 -38.36
N ALA A 10 -14.55 40.21 -39.60
CA ALA A 10 -15.68 39.51 -40.16
C ALA A 10 -15.85 38.16 -39.45
N CYS A 11 -16.85 38.10 -38.57
CA CYS A 11 -17.39 36.86 -38.03
C CYS A 11 -17.75 35.92 -39.19
N SER A 12 -17.07 34.78 -39.30
CA SER A 12 -17.62 33.62 -39.99
C SER A 12 -17.39 32.38 -39.13
N LEU A 13 -18.50 31.96 -38.52
CA LEU A 13 -18.73 30.66 -37.91
C LEU A 13 -18.28 29.55 -38.88
N GLN A 14 -17.01 29.17 -38.81
CA GLN A 14 -16.61 27.88 -39.33
C GLN A 14 -17.24 26.84 -38.41
N ARG A 15 -18.36 26.27 -38.87
CA ARG A 15 -18.84 24.95 -38.42
C ARG A 15 -17.61 24.05 -38.41
N ARG A 16 -17.04 23.80 -37.22
CA ARG A 16 -16.06 22.73 -37.05
C ARG A 16 -16.77 21.48 -37.53
N ARG A 17 -16.33 20.96 -38.68
CA ARG A 17 -16.71 19.63 -39.13
C ARG A 17 -16.60 18.72 -37.91
N ALA A 18 -17.69 18.05 -37.55
CA ALA A 18 -17.62 16.93 -36.64
C ALA A 18 -16.58 15.99 -37.23
N MET A 19 -15.39 15.96 -36.61
CA MET A 19 -14.43 14.91 -36.90
C MET A 19 -15.12 13.64 -36.41
N THR A 20 -15.63 12.86 -37.35
CA THR A 20 -15.91 11.46 -37.10
C THR A 20 -14.59 10.87 -36.63
N LEU A 21 -14.47 10.65 -35.32
CA LEU A 21 -13.37 9.90 -34.74
C LEU A 21 -13.41 8.54 -35.41
N THR A 22 -12.51 8.33 -36.37
CA THR A 22 -12.30 7.02 -36.96
C THR A 22 -11.97 6.09 -35.81
N GLU A 23 -12.66 4.95 -35.72
CA GLU A 23 -12.35 3.94 -34.72
C GLU A 23 -10.84 3.67 -34.73
N PRO A 24 -10.18 3.67 -33.56
CA PRO A 24 -8.76 3.38 -33.51
C PRO A 24 -8.52 2.02 -34.19
N ARG A 25 -7.56 1.99 -35.14
CA ARG A 25 -7.18 0.79 -35.92
C ARG A 25 -6.69 -0.37 -35.06
N PHE A 26 -6.53 -0.15 -33.76
CA PHE A 26 -6.29 -1.17 -32.76
C PHE A 26 -7.47 -1.12 -31.78
N PRO A 27 -8.22 -2.22 -31.60
CA PRO A 27 -9.23 -2.27 -30.57
C PRO A 27 -8.56 -1.96 -29.24
N ILE A 28 -8.98 -0.88 -28.57
CA ILE A 28 -8.67 -0.71 -27.15
C ILE A 28 -9.42 -1.86 -26.49
N LEU A 29 -8.69 -2.90 -26.11
CA LEU A 29 -9.24 -3.99 -25.32
C LEU A 29 -9.70 -3.38 -23.99
N THR A 30 -11.00 -3.11 -23.88
CA THR A 30 -11.60 -2.73 -22.61
C THR A 30 -11.61 -3.99 -21.75
N LEU A 31 -10.55 -4.14 -20.97
CA LEU A 31 -10.46 -5.17 -19.94
C LEU A 31 -11.49 -4.81 -18.87
N GLU A 32 -12.56 -5.58 -18.81
CA GLU A 32 -13.52 -5.50 -17.72
C GLU A 32 -12.84 -6.05 -16.45
N GLU A 33 -12.25 -5.16 -15.65
CA GLU A 33 -11.43 -5.52 -14.48
C GLU A 33 -12.17 -6.46 -13.51
N GLY A 34 -13.50 -6.40 -13.45
CA GLY A 34 -14.34 -7.27 -12.62
C GLY A 34 -14.41 -8.73 -13.09
N SER A 35 -14.28 -9.01 -14.39
CA SER A 35 -14.21 -10.39 -14.92
C SER A 35 -12.80 -10.98 -14.87
N LEU A 36 -11.81 -10.20 -14.40
CA LEU A 36 -10.40 -10.58 -14.27
C LEU A 36 -10.01 -11.06 -12.86
N THR A 37 -10.92 -10.97 -11.89
CA THR A 37 -10.74 -11.50 -10.53
C THR A 37 -11.64 -12.72 -10.31
N PRO A 38 -11.14 -13.95 -10.02
CA PRO A 38 -9.75 -14.41 -9.83
C PRO A 38 -9.19 -15.24 -11.02
N SER A 39 -9.74 -15.04 -12.23
CA SER A 39 -9.42 -15.81 -13.44
C SER A 39 -7.98 -15.63 -13.97
N LEU A 40 -7.25 -14.58 -13.55
CA LEU A 40 -5.86 -14.31 -13.95
C LEU A 40 -4.78 -14.91 -13.03
N GLY A 41 -5.15 -15.65 -11.97
CA GLY A 41 -4.17 -16.42 -11.19
C GLY A 41 -3.12 -15.57 -10.47
N TYR A 42 -3.55 -14.58 -9.66
CA TYR A 42 -2.62 -13.79 -8.86
C TYR A 42 -1.71 -14.68 -8.00
N LEU A 43 -0.41 -14.36 -8.01
CA LEU A 43 0.61 -15.05 -7.26
C LEU A 43 0.70 -14.45 -5.85
N PHE A 44 0.32 -15.24 -4.85
CA PHE A 44 0.57 -14.87 -3.46
C PHE A 44 0.90 -16.09 -2.62
N ASP A 45 2.19 -16.27 -2.32
CA ASP A 45 2.64 -17.40 -1.53
C ASP A 45 2.55 -17.10 -0.03
N ARG A 46 1.77 -17.91 0.68
CA ARG A 46 1.60 -17.81 2.14
C ARG A 46 2.92 -17.93 2.90
N LYS A 47 3.95 -18.56 2.33
CA LYS A 47 5.29 -18.67 2.94
C LYS A 47 6.00 -17.32 3.08
N TRP A 48 5.55 -16.30 2.35
CA TRP A 48 6.09 -14.95 2.47
C TRP A 48 5.56 -14.22 3.71
N LEU A 49 4.49 -14.71 4.33
CA LEU A 49 3.89 -14.07 5.49
C LEU A 49 4.60 -14.47 6.78
N TYR A 50 4.84 -13.48 7.63
CA TYR A 50 5.37 -13.69 8.97
C TYR A 50 4.30 -13.41 10.05
N PRO A 51 4.52 -13.88 11.29
CA PRO A 51 3.61 -13.59 12.39
C PRO A 51 3.39 -12.09 12.57
N TYR A 52 2.14 -11.68 12.81
CA TYR A 52 1.76 -10.30 13.10
C TYR A 52 2.21 -9.28 12.05
N GLU A 53 2.27 -9.72 10.80
CA GLU A 53 2.49 -8.83 9.66
C GLU A 53 1.30 -7.90 9.47
N SER A 54 1.55 -6.63 9.16
CA SER A 54 0.49 -5.64 8.95
C SER A 54 -0.13 -5.77 7.56
N LEU A 55 -1.33 -5.21 7.40
CA LEU A 55 -2.00 -5.24 6.12
C LEU A 55 -1.20 -4.49 5.04
N ILE A 56 -0.52 -3.39 5.38
CA ILE A 56 0.29 -2.63 4.42
C ILE A 56 1.41 -3.49 3.82
N SER A 57 2.19 -4.24 4.62
CA SER A 57 3.26 -5.04 4.04
C SER A 57 2.74 -6.30 3.33
N ILE A 58 1.60 -6.86 3.75
CA ILE A 58 0.90 -7.91 3.00
C ILE A 58 0.53 -7.39 1.60
N LEU A 59 -0.06 -6.20 1.52
CA LEU A 59 -0.45 -5.57 0.25
C LEU A 59 0.76 -5.22 -0.61
N TRP A 60 1.85 -4.69 -0.04
CA TRP A 60 3.09 -4.47 -0.79
C TRP A 60 3.67 -5.76 -1.38
N LYS A 61 3.62 -6.88 -0.65
CA LYS A 61 4.06 -8.17 -1.20
C LYS A 61 3.16 -8.61 -2.35
N PHE A 62 1.85 -8.41 -2.22
CA PHE A 62 0.88 -8.76 -3.25
C PHE A 62 1.08 -7.91 -4.51
N GLU A 63 1.20 -6.60 -4.33
CA GLU A 63 1.50 -5.62 -5.38
C GLU A 63 2.80 -6.00 -6.11
N LYS A 64 3.87 -6.28 -5.35
CA LYS A 64 5.18 -6.64 -5.92
C LYS A 64 5.16 -7.96 -6.67
N ALA A 65 4.45 -8.97 -6.15
CA ALA A 65 4.37 -10.29 -6.76
C ALA A 65 3.58 -10.31 -8.06
N ASN A 66 2.65 -9.37 -8.22
CA ASN A 66 1.73 -9.31 -9.35
C ASN A 66 2.01 -8.09 -10.26
N ALA A 67 3.07 -7.33 -10.00
CA ALA A 67 3.42 -6.09 -10.72
C ALA A 67 2.23 -5.11 -10.87
N LEU A 68 1.43 -4.99 -9.81
CA LEU A 68 0.23 -4.15 -9.81
C LEU A 68 0.58 -2.70 -9.49
N SER A 69 -0.26 -1.76 -9.94
CA SER A 69 -0.21 -0.38 -9.47
C SER A 69 -0.86 -0.25 -8.08
N GLY A 70 -0.47 0.79 -7.33
CA GLY A 70 -1.10 1.08 -6.04
C GLY A 70 -2.60 1.33 -6.16
N ASN A 71 -3.06 1.87 -7.29
CA ASN A 71 -4.50 2.10 -7.54
C ASN A 71 -5.29 0.78 -7.58
N VAL A 72 -4.80 -0.22 -8.31
CA VAL A 72 -5.44 -1.55 -8.39
C VAL A 72 -5.50 -2.19 -7.00
N VAL A 73 -4.42 -2.08 -6.23
CA VAL A 73 -4.37 -2.64 -4.87
C VAL A 73 -5.29 -1.90 -3.90
N ALA A 74 -5.41 -0.58 -4.02
CA ALA A 74 -6.35 0.21 -3.21
C ALA A 74 -7.81 -0.20 -3.46
N ARG A 75 -8.18 -0.55 -4.69
CA ARG A 75 -9.54 -1.01 -5.04
C ARG A 75 -9.92 -2.35 -4.41
N LEU A 76 -8.94 -3.14 -3.96
CA LEU A 76 -9.22 -4.36 -3.17
C LEU A 76 -9.90 -4.04 -1.83
N LEU A 77 -9.78 -2.80 -1.34
CA LEU A 77 -10.41 -2.34 -0.10
C LEU A 77 -11.91 -2.08 -0.24
N GLY A 78 -12.39 -1.82 -1.46
CA GLY A 78 -13.80 -1.52 -1.74
C GLY A 78 -13.96 -0.63 -2.99
N PRO A 79 -15.13 -0.70 -3.67
CA PRO A 79 -15.37 0.09 -4.88
C PRO A 79 -15.50 1.59 -4.59
N ASP A 80 -16.00 1.94 -3.40
CA ASP A 80 -16.25 3.32 -2.98
C ASP A 80 -15.05 3.96 -2.26
N VAL A 81 -13.91 3.26 -2.20
CA VAL A 81 -12.70 3.77 -1.56
C VAL A 81 -12.02 4.76 -2.50
N ASP A 82 -11.88 6.01 -2.06
CA ASP A 82 -10.98 6.96 -2.70
C ASP A 82 -9.53 6.48 -2.50
N PRO A 83 -8.80 6.14 -3.60
CA PRO A 83 -7.47 5.58 -3.51
C PRO A 83 -6.40 6.57 -3.02
N TYR A 84 -6.66 7.88 -3.06
CA TYR A 84 -5.73 8.93 -2.59
C TYR A 84 -5.92 9.24 -1.10
N GLU A 85 -7.16 9.29 -0.63
CA GLU A 85 -7.48 9.43 0.81
C GLU A 85 -7.15 8.13 1.59
N GLY A 86 -7.51 6.99 0.99
CA GLY A 86 -7.27 5.67 1.54
C GLY A 86 -7.96 5.39 2.87
N LEU A 87 -7.67 4.21 3.43
CA LEU A 87 -8.27 3.73 4.69
C LEU A 87 -7.23 3.49 5.78
N VAL A 88 -7.61 3.74 7.02
CA VAL A 88 -6.84 3.28 8.18
C VAL A 88 -6.98 1.74 8.28
N PRO A 89 -5.89 0.96 8.40
CA PRO A 89 -5.94 -0.50 8.50
C PRO A 89 -6.50 -0.96 9.86
N ARG A 90 -7.82 -0.82 10.07
CA ARG A 90 -8.49 -1.09 11.34
C ARG A 90 -9.60 -2.13 11.17
N LEU A 91 -9.80 -2.95 12.20
CA LEU A 91 -10.95 -3.84 12.28
C LEU A 91 -12.26 -3.03 12.25
N GLY A 92 -13.26 -3.49 11.49
CA GLY A 92 -14.52 -2.78 11.30
C GLY A 92 -14.47 -1.68 10.22
N VAL A 93 -13.28 -1.18 9.86
CA VAL A 93 -13.09 -0.31 8.68
C VAL A 93 -12.77 -1.15 7.44
N ILE A 94 -11.94 -2.19 7.60
CA ILE A 94 -11.52 -3.05 6.50
C ILE A 94 -12.43 -4.27 6.37
N ASP A 95 -12.96 -4.49 5.17
CA ASP A 95 -13.69 -5.71 4.81
C ASP A 95 -12.71 -6.88 4.59
N ILE A 96 -12.61 -7.74 5.61
CA ILE A 96 -11.71 -8.90 5.63
C ILE A 96 -12.16 -9.97 4.62
N ASP A 97 -13.46 -10.11 4.40
CA ASP A 97 -13.98 -11.17 3.53
C ASP A 97 -13.74 -10.83 2.06
N ARG A 98 -13.91 -9.55 1.69
CA ARG A 98 -13.47 -9.02 0.39
C ARG A 98 -11.97 -9.22 0.20
N LEU A 99 -11.14 -8.83 1.16
CA LEU A 99 -9.69 -9.01 1.05
C LEU A 99 -9.31 -10.47 0.89
N ARG A 100 -9.93 -11.39 1.65
CA ARG A 100 -9.64 -12.83 1.56
C ARG A 100 -10.04 -13.44 0.22
N ALA A 101 -11.10 -12.94 -0.42
CA ALA A 101 -11.48 -13.42 -1.76
C ALA A 101 -10.40 -13.13 -2.81
N ASN A 102 -9.57 -12.10 -2.58
CA ASN A 102 -8.53 -11.64 -3.51
C ASN A 102 -7.12 -12.05 -3.07
N LEU A 103 -6.83 -12.01 -1.78
CA LEU A 103 -5.58 -12.38 -1.15
C LEU A 103 -5.79 -13.76 -0.54
N GLN A 104 -5.12 -14.81 -1.04
CA GLN A 104 -5.21 -16.19 -0.55
C GLN A 104 -4.61 -16.36 0.87
N VAL A 105 -5.14 -15.60 1.82
CA VAL A 105 -4.65 -15.38 3.18
C VAL A 105 -5.75 -15.74 4.15
N SER A 106 -5.37 -16.38 5.27
CA SER A 106 -6.37 -16.78 6.26
C SER A 106 -7.06 -15.57 6.90
N ARG A 107 -8.36 -15.70 7.23
CA ARG A 107 -9.10 -14.69 8.01
C ARG A 107 -8.35 -14.30 9.29
N ARG A 108 -7.74 -15.28 9.97
CA ARG A 108 -6.95 -15.06 11.19
C ARG A 108 -5.77 -14.13 10.95
N SER A 109 -5.00 -14.38 9.89
CA SER A 109 -3.86 -13.54 9.52
C SER A 109 -4.29 -12.12 9.19
N LEU A 110 -5.35 -11.95 8.39
CA LEU A 110 -5.89 -10.63 8.05
C LEU A 110 -6.40 -9.89 9.29
N ARG A 111 -7.13 -10.56 10.19
CA ARG A 111 -7.55 -9.96 11.47
C ARG A 111 -6.37 -9.48 12.29
N THR A 112 -5.31 -10.28 12.41
CA THR A 112 -4.11 -9.88 13.17
C THR A 112 -3.29 -8.78 12.51
N ALA A 113 -3.51 -8.53 11.22
CA ALA A 113 -2.81 -7.52 10.44
C ALA A 113 -3.39 -6.10 10.59
N LEU A 114 -4.52 -5.98 11.31
CA LEU A 114 -5.27 -4.74 11.52
C LEU A 114 -5.14 -4.22 12.95
N ILE A 115 -5.25 -2.90 13.07
CA ILE A 115 -5.48 -2.20 14.35
C ILE A 115 -6.75 -2.78 15.00
N GLN A 116 -6.63 -3.15 16.28
CA GLN A 116 -7.73 -3.64 17.11
C GLN A 116 -8.16 -2.56 18.11
N ASP A 117 -9.45 -2.42 18.35
CA ASP A 117 -10.06 -1.39 19.22
C ASP A 117 -9.92 -1.66 20.74
N GLU A 118 -8.88 -2.38 21.16
CA GLU A 118 -8.58 -2.51 22.58
C GLU A 118 -8.11 -1.14 23.11
N VAL A 119 -8.83 -0.61 24.12
CA VAL A 119 -8.44 0.61 24.83
C VAL A 119 -7.09 0.32 25.51
N ARG A 120 -6.03 0.82 24.88
CA ARG A 120 -4.60 0.58 25.16
C ARG A 120 -4.03 -0.71 24.54
N PRO A 121 -2.80 -0.65 24.00
CA PRO A 121 -1.95 0.53 23.81
C PRO A 121 -2.47 1.48 22.72
N ARG A 122 -2.06 2.76 22.77
CA ARG A 122 -2.33 3.72 21.71
C ARG A 122 -1.62 3.32 20.42
N TRP A 123 -2.31 3.54 19.30
CA TRP A 123 -1.81 3.27 17.96
C TRP A 123 -1.34 4.57 17.33
N SER A 124 -0.14 4.57 16.76
CA SER A 124 0.42 5.71 16.06
C SER A 124 -0.36 5.97 14.77
N THR A 125 -0.60 7.25 14.49
CA THR A 125 -1.17 7.73 13.23
C THR A 125 -0.16 7.78 12.09
N SER A 126 1.15 7.70 12.39
CA SER A 126 2.23 7.69 11.41
C SER A 126 2.70 6.25 11.14
N PHE A 127 3.13 5.95 9.91
CA PHE A 127 3.68 4.65 9.54
C PHE A 127 5.01 4.43 10.26
N ARG A 128 5.05 3.43 11.13
CA ARG A 128 6.22 3.09 11.95
C ARG A 128 6.86 1.81 11.48
N TYR A 129 8.19 1.78 11.44
CA TYR A 129 8.93 0.65 10.89
C TYR A 129 10.29 0.42 11.53
N CYS A 130 10.76 -0.81 11.40
CA CYS A 130 12.16 -1.17 11.61
C CYS A 130 12.81 -1.35 10.23
N ARG A 131 13.91 -0.64 9.95
CA ARG A 131 14.62 -0.74 8.65
C ARG A 131 15.04 -2.17 8.29
N LEU A 132 15.40 -2.96 9.30
CA LEU A 132 15.90 -4.32 9.11
C LEU A 132 14.74 -5.27 8.79
N CYS A 133 13.58 -5.08 9.44
CA CYS A 133 12.33 -5.76 9.10
C CYS A 133 11.89 -5.47 7.66
N LEU A 134 11.94 -4.21 7.22
CA LEU A 134 11.57 -3.85 5.85
C LEU A 134 12.45 -4.53 4.80
N GLY A 135 13.70 -4.87 5.12
CA GLY A 135 14.58 -5.66 4.25
C GLY A 135 14.08 -7.09 4.00
N TYR A 136 13.22 -7.62 4.88
CA TYR A 136 12.51 -8.89 4.70
C TYR A 136 11.13 -8.72 4.04
N GLY A 137 10.80 -7.51 3.56
CA GLY A 137 9.48 -7.18 3.04
C GLY A 137 8.41 -7.16 4.14
N TYR A 138 8.81 -6.95 5.40
CA TYR A 138 7.94 -7.15 6.56
C TYR A 138 7.80 -5.88 7.38
N GLN A 139 6.56 -5.50 7.68
CA GLN A 139 6.23 -4.52 8.71
C GLN A 139 5.23 -5.16 9.68
N SER A 140 5.61 -5.31 10.94
CA SER A 140 4.69 -5.84 11.96
C SER A 140 3.64 -4.81 12.35
N ILE A 141 2.40 -5.25 12.57
CA ILE A 141 1.36 -4.43 13.22
C ILE A 141 1.81 -3.91 14.60
N LEU A 142 2.71 -4.64 15.27
CA LEU A 142 3.27 -4.25 16.57
C LEU A 142 4.07 -2.94 16.51
N HIS A 143 4.71 -2.63 15.37
CA HIS A 143 5.43 -1.38 15.21
C HIS A 143 4.52 -0.15 15.31
N GLN A 144 3.21 -0.29 15.05
CA GLN A 144 2.27 0.81 15.17
C GLN A 144 1.91 1.16 16.61
N PHE A 145 2.32 0.39 17.62
CA PHE A 145 2.12 0.82 19.00
C PHE A 145 3.00 2.00 19.34
N GLU A 146 2.42 3.08 19.87
CA GLU A 146 3.18 4.25 20.31
C GLU A 146 4.27 3.89 21.32
N SER A 147 3.98 2.95 22.23
CA SER A 147 4.91 2.51 23.26
C SER A 147 6.04 1.59 22.77
N LEU A 148 5.98 1.07 21.52
CA LEU A 148 7.03 0.22 20.98
C LEU A 148 8.12 1.04 20.27
N ASN A 149 9.13 1.46 21.04
CA ASN A 149 10.25 2.25 20.53
C ASN A 149 11.45 1.41 20.05
N VAL A 150 11.49 0.13 20.40
CA VAL A 150 12.57 -0.80 20.05
C VAL A 150 11.99 -2.04 19.37
N CYS A 151 12.55 -2.42 18.22
CA CYS A 151 12.14 -3.60 17.49
C CYS A 151 12.43 -4.88 18.30
N PRO A 152 11.44 -5.74 18.58
CA PRO A 152 11.64 -6.96 19.37
C PRO A 152 12.64 -7.93 18.76
N ALA A 153 12.74 -7.95 17.42
CA ALA A 153 13.61 -8.86 16.68
C ALA A 153 15.03 -8.35 16.51
N HIS A 154 15.20 -7.03 16.30
CA HIS A 154 16.48 -6.45 15.87
C HIS A 154 17.10 -5.49 16.89
N HIS A 155 16.38 -5.18 17.98
CA HIS A 155 16.84 -4.30 19.06
C HIS A 155 17.28 -2.90 18.62
N CYS A 156 16.85 -2.45 17.43
CA CYS A 156 17.06 -1.09 16.94
C CYS A 156 15.80 -0.23 17.14
N ALA A 157 15.96 1.08 17.03
CA ALA A 157 14.84 2.02 17.09
C ALA A 157 13.75 1.71 16.04
N VAL A 158 12.50 1.86 16.44
CA VAL A 158 11.33 1.90 15.55
C VAL A 158 11.11 3.35 15.12
N GLU A 159 11.13 3.60 13.82
CA GLU A 159 11.12 4.95 13.23
C GLU A 159 9.76 5.29 12.65
N SER A 160 9.36 6.56 12.72
CA SER A 160 8.16 7.13 12.09
C SER A 160 8.47 8.09 10.94
N ALA A 161 9.71 8.55 10.83
CA ALA A 161 10.15 9.58 9.90
C ALA A 161 11.28 9.10 9.00
N CYS A 162 11.31 9.57 7.76
CA CYS A 162 12.40 9.30 6.82
C CYS A 162 13.72 9.90 7.32
N ARG A 163 14.79 9.11 7.40
CA ARG A 163 16.13 9.61 7.76
C ARG A 163 16.74 10.60 6.78
N ARG A 164 16.28 10.60 5.52
CA ARG A 164 16.83 11.50 4.49
C ARG A 164 16.15 12.87 4.49
N CYS A 165 14.81 12.91 4.60
CA CYS A 165 14.05 14.15 4.45
C CYS A 165 13.14 14.49 5.63
N GLY A 166 13.14 13.70 6.70
CA GLY A 166 12.32 13.93 7.91
C GLY A 166 10.82 13.68 7.74
N HIS A 167 10.35 13.35 6.54
CA HIS A 167 8.91 13.21 6.27
C HIS A 167 8.31 12.00 6.99
N GLU A 168 7.20 12.22 7.69
CA GLU A 168 6.34 11.18 8.26
C GLU A 168 5.20 10.86 7.31
N ILE A 169 4.95 9.57 7.06
CA ILE A 169 3.85 9.12 6.21
C ILE A 169 2.68 8.72 7.11
N PRO A 170 1.44 9.16 6.85
CA PRO A 170 0.27 8.68 7.57
C PRO A 170 0.11 7.15 7.47
N TYR A 171 -0.31 6.49 8.54
CA TYR A 171 -0.60 5.05 8.54
C TYR A 171 -1.97 4.76 7.91
N ARG A 172 -2.05 4.94 6.59
CA ARG A 172 -3.24 4.71 5.77
C ARG A 172 -2.86 3.93 4.52
N ILE A 173 -3.73 3.04 4.07
CA ILE A 173 -3.56 2.36 2.77
C ILE A 173 -4.11 3.30 1.71
N ASN A 174 -3.23 4.05 1.07
CA ASN A 174 -3.51 4.89 -0.09
C ASN A 174 -2.44 4.65 -1.17
N VAL A 175 -2.65 5.22 -2.36
CA VAL A 175 -1.75 5.06 -3.51
C VAL A 175 -0.34 5.53 -3.18
N GLN A 176 -0.19 6.66 -2.47
CA GLN A 176 1.13 7.19 -2.12
C GLN A 176 1.96 6.19 -1.30
N LEU A 177 1.34 5.55 -0.28
CA LEU A 177 2.04 4.55 0.52
C LEU A 177 2.24 3.24 -0.25
N LEU A 178 1.26 2.81 -1.05
CA LEU A 178 1.36 1.58 -1.85
C LEU A 178 2.50 1.67 -2.87
N GLU A 179 2.57 2.74 -3.67
CA GLU A 179 3.60 2.90 -4.71
C GLU A 179 5.01 3.19 -4.15
N ALA A 180 5.07 3.74 -2.93
CA ALA A 180 6.32 3.98 -2.20
C ALA A 180 6.83 2.73 -1.45
N GLN A 181 6.61 1.52 -1.99
CA GLN A 181 7.06 0.25 -1.41
C GLN A 181 8.48 0.32 -0.83
N TYR A 182 8.60 0.18 0.49
CA TYR A 182 9.89 0.20 1.21
C TYR A 182 10.71 1.50 1.02
N ARG A 183 10.09 2.59 0.56
CA ARG A 183 10.69 3.88 0.27
C ARG A 183 9.88 5.00 0.92
N CYS A 184 10.49 6.15 1.10
CA CYS A 184 9.78 7.35 1.49
C CYS A 184 8.88 7.84 0.35
N ALA A 185 7.59 8.06 0.59
CA ALA A 185 6.65 8.60 -0.40
C ALA A 185 7.00 10.02 -0.88
N ASN A 186 7.76 10.78 -0.08
CA ASN A 186 8.16 12.15 -0.42
C ASN A 186 9.48 12.21 -1.22
N CYS A 187 10.55 11.57 -0.74
CA CYS A 187 11.89 11.68 -1.37
C CYS A 187 12.37 10.40 -2.07
N LEU A 188 11.54 9.36 -2.10
CA LEU A 188 11.81 8.05 -2.70
C LEU A 188 13.04 7.30 -2.16
N ALA A 189 13.68 7.83 -1.10
CA ALA A 189 14.80 7.16 -0.45
C ALA A 189 14.35 5.84 0.17
N SER A 190 15.15 4.80 -0.04
CA SER A 190 14.94 3.47 0.54
C SER A 190 15.00 3.53 2.06
N TYR A 191 14.09 2.82 2.71
CA TYR A 191 14.20 2.56 4.15
C TYR A 191 15.18 1.42 4.46
N PRO A 192 15.11 0.24 3.79
CA PRO A 192 16.10 -0.81 3.96
C PRO A 192 17.27 -0.62 2.99
N ASN A 193 18.43 -1.19 3.33
CA ASN A 193 19.57 -1.28 2.42
C ASN A 193 19.40 -2.38 1.35
N VAL A 194 18.52 -3.35 1.60
CA VAL A 194 18.25 -4.48 0.71
C VAL A 194 16.74 -4.54 0.47
N TYR A 195 16.34 -4.59 -0.80
CA TYR A 195 14.93 -4.70 -1.16
C TYR A 195 14.47 -6.14 -1.14
N TRP A 196 13.25 -6.35 -0.64
CA TRP A 196 12.56 -7.60 -0.80
C TRP A 196 11.96 -7.72 -2.20
N THR A 197 12.12 -8.88 -2.82
CA THR A 197 11.40 -9.28 -4.03
C THR A 197 10.93 -10.74 -3.88
N PRO A 198 9.86 -11.15 -4.57
CA PRO A 198 9.40 -12.54 -4.56
C PRO A 198 10.50 -13.55 -4.93
N SER A 199 11.32 -13.21 -5.93
CA SER A 199 12.41 -14.05 -6.45
C SER A 199 13.65 -14.10 -5.55
N ARG A 200 13.81 -13.15 -4.62
CA ARG A 200 14.94 -13.06 -3.69
C ARG A 200 14.48 -13.04 -2.23
N ALA A 201 13.29 -13.56 -1.95
CA ALA A 201 12.71 -13.58 -0.63
C ALA A 201 13.58 -14.44 0.31
N ARG A 202 14.25 -13.80 1.26
CA ARG A 202 15.01 -14.50 2.30
C ARG A 202 14.10 -14.76 3.50
N PRO A 203 14.10 -15.99 4.05
CA PRO A 203 13.34 -16.28 5.26
C PRO A 203 13.87 -15.44 6.43
N MET A 204 12.95 -14.85 7.20
CA MET A 204 13.28 -14.22 8.46
C MET A 204 13.75 -15.29 9.46
N LYS A 205 14.77 -14.97 10.26
CA LYS A 205 15.32 -15.91 11.24
C LYS A 205 14.22 -16.36 12.23
N PRO A 206 14.15 -17.65 12.60
CA PRO A 206 13.14 -18.13 13.55
C PRO A 206 13.15 -17.39 14.89
N GLY A 207 14.32 -16.97 15.38
CA GLY A 207 14.44 -16.15 16.59
C GLY A 207 13.73 -14.80 16.49
N HIS A 208 13.79 -14.14 15.33
CA HIS A 208 13.09 -12.88 15.08
C HIS A 208 11.56 -13.10 15.08
N CYS A 209 11.08 -14.17 14.43
CA CYS A 209 9.66 -14.53 14.44
C CYS A 209 9.16 -14.81 15.88
N LYS A 210 9.94 -15.57 16.66
CA LYS A 210 9.64 -15.84 18.07
C LYS A 210 9.57 -14.57 18.91
N ALA A 211 10.43 -13.58 18.65
CA ALA A 211 10.44 -12.32 19.37
C ALA A 211 9.15 -11.51 19.17
N PHE A 212 8.63 -11.42 17.93
CA PHE A 212 7.34 -10.79 17.68
C PHE A 212 6.18 -11.56 18.34
N THR A 213 6.20 -12.89 18.29
CA THR A 213 5.22 -13.72 18.99
C THR A 213 5.23 -13.49 20.49
N ARG A 214 6.39 -13.51 21.15
CA ARG A 214 6.51 -13.21 22.58
C ARG A 214 5.94 -11.83 22.88
N ARG A 215 6.35 -10.80 22.12
CA ARG A 215 5.88 -9.43 22.35
C ARG A 215 4.36 -9.29 22.20
N TYR A 216 3.76 -9.98 21.23
CA TYR A 216 2.31 -10.00 21.07
C TYR A 216 1.59 -10.71 22.23
N MET A 217 2.14 -11.83 22.71
CA MET A 217 1.54 -12.58 23.83
C MET A 217 1.66 -11.83 25.15
N ASP A 218 2.80 -11.18 25.42
CA ASP A 218 3.00 -10.34 26.60
C ASP A 218 1.94 -9.23 26.67
N ARG A 219 1.53 -8.68 25.52
CA ARG A 219 0.41 -7.74 25.44
C ARG A 219 -0.92 -8.36 25.88
N ARG A 220 -1.26 -9.57 25.41
CA ARG A 220 -2.56 -10.18 25.74
C ARG A 220 -2.71 -10.61 27.19
N ARG A 221 -1.61 -10.62 27.95
CA ARG A 221 -1.59 -11.03 29.36
C ARG A 221 -1.60 -9.86 30.34
N GLY A 222 -1.33 -8.64 29.88
CA GLY A 222 -1.41 -7.41 30.67
C GLY A 222 -2.65 -6.61 30.34
#